data_AF-A0A7Y0W546-F1
#
_entry.id   AF-A0A7Y0W546-F1
#
_cell.length_a   1.000
_cell.length_b   1.000
_cell.length_c   1.000
_cell.angle_alpha   90.00
_cell.angle_beta   90.00
_cell.angle_gamma   90.00
#
_symmetry.space_group_name_H-M   'P 1'
#
loop_
_entity.id
_entity.type
_entity.pdbx_description
1 polymer ?
#
loop_
_entity_poly.entity_id
_entity_poly.type
_entity_poly.pdbx_seq_one_letter_code
_entity_poly.pdbx_strand_id
1 'polypeptide(L)'
;MELFNTLGKTLMPFVPVAGKNVGFYACGPTVYHYAHIGNMRTYIFEDVLAKTLREQGFSVRHVMNITDVGHLQSDADFGDDKLMLGAAREQKTPWEVARFYEEAFFRHSASLNVKRP
;
A
#
# COMPACT_ATOMS: atom_id res chain seq x y z
N MET A 1 20.04 -5.20 -12.32
CA MET A 1 18.58 -5.43 -12.24
C MET A 1 17.89 -4.49 -13.21
N GLU A 2 16.84 -4.95 -13.89
CA GLU A 2 16.00 -4.12 -14.74
C GLU A 2 14.59 -4.08 -14.18
N LEU A 3 13.91 -2.95 -14.32
CA LEU A 3 12.51 -2.77 -13.92
C LEU A 3 11.70 -2.25 -15.10
N PHE A 4 10.45 -2.68 -15.20
CA PHE A 4 9.52 -2.11 -16.18
C PHE A 4 9.12 -0.71 -15.74
N ASN A 5 9.45 0.29 -16.55
CA ASN A 5 9.12 1.68 -16.31
C ASN A 5 7.81 2.02 -17.03
N THR A 6 6.73 2.28 -16.29
CA THR A 6 5.42 2.58 -16.87
C THR A 6 5.40 3.87 -17.70
N LEU A 7 6.19 4.89 -17.33
CA LEU A 7 6.26 6.17 -18.07
C LEU A 7 6.83 5.96 -19.49
N GLY A 8 7.88 5.15 -19.62
CA GLY A 8 8.50 4.79 -20.90
C GLY A 8 7.95 3.52 -21.56
N LYS A 9 7.07 2.78 -20.86
CA LYS A 9 6.50 1.47 -21.26
C LYS A 9 7.56 0.44 -21.70
N THR A 10 8.70 0.43 -21.04
CA THR A 10 9.83 -0.45 -21.40
C THR A 10 10.61 -0.91 -20.18
N LEU A 11 11.36 -2.00 -20.32
CA LEU A 11 12.34 -2.41 -19.33
C LEU A 11 13.52 -1.42 -19.36
N MET A 12 13.94 -0.97 -18.18
CA MET A 12 15.07 -0.07 -18.01
C MET A 12 16.00 -0.57 -16.90
N PRO A 13 17.32 -0.35 -17.02
CA PRO A 13 18.25 -0.56 -15.92
C PRO A 13 17.82 0.25 -14.70
N PHE A 14 17.72 -0.40 -13.55
CA PHE A 14 17.45 0.30 -12.30
C PHE A 14 18.74 0.94 -11.77
N VAL A 15 18.76 2.28 -11.73
CA VAL A 15 19.88 3.08 -11.21
C VAL A 15 19.36 3.97 -10.08
N PRO A 16 19.79 3.76 -8.81
CA PRO A 16 19.36 4.59 -7.70
C PRO A 16 19.87 6.03 -7.83
N VAL A 17 19.07 6.98 -7.32
CA VAL A 17 19.43 8.40 -7.31
C VAL A 17 20.58 8.70 -6.33
N ALA A 18 20.72 7.92 -5.26
CA ALA A 18 21.67 8.19 -4.17
C ALA A 18 22.57 6.98 -3.85
N GLY A 19 23.40 6.58 -4.82
CA GLY A 19 24.38 5.50 -4.63
C GLY A 19 23.71 4.18 -4.26
N LYS A 20 24.01 3.64 -3.06
CA LYS A 20 23.38 2.41 -2.56
C LYS A 20 22.06 2.63 -1.79
N ASN A 21 21.63 3.87 -1.60
CA ASN A 21 20.38 4.18 -0.91
C ASN A 21 19.23 4.21 -1.92
N VAL A 22 18.22 3.39 -1.67
CA VAL A 22 16.99 3.31 -2.47
C VAL A 22 15.82 3.73 -1.59
N GLY A 23 15.12 4.77 -2.01
CA GLY A 23 13.81 5.13 -1.47
C GLY A 23 12.74 4.79 -2.49
N PHE A 24 11.65 4.17 -2.06
CA PHE A 24 10.46 4.04 -2.90
C PHE A 24 9.17 4.19 -2.08
N TYR A 25 8.14 4.72 -2.74
CA TYR A 25 6.81 4.87 -2.20
C TYR A 25 5.85 3.94 -2.95
N ALA A 26 4.94 3.31 -2.22
CA ALA A 26 3.82 2.58 -2.78
C ALA A 26 2.52 2.94 -2.06
N CYS A 27 1.42 3.01 -2.80
CA CYS A 27 0.12 3.37 -2.25
C CYS A 27 -0.42 2.27 -1.33
N GLY A 28 -0.77 2.64 -0.10
CA GLY A 28 -1.40 1.72 0.85
C GLY A 28 -2.92 1.63 0.73
N PRO A 29 -3.56 0.91 1.66
CA PRO A 29 -5.00 0.64 1.63
C PRO A 29 -5.83 1.85 2.04
N THR A 30 -7.06 1.91 1.52
CA THR A 30 -8.16 2.67 2.15
C THR A 30 -8.85 1.78 3.19
N VAL A 31 -8.79 2.16 4.46
CA VAL A 31 -9.13 1.30 5.60
C VAL A 31 -10.62 1.36 5.99
N TYR A 32 -11.50 1.11 5.02
CA TYR A 32 -12.96 1.03 5.24
C TYR A 32 -13.50 -0.40 5.24
N HIS A 33 -12.66 -1.38 4.86
CA HIS A 33 -12.99 -2.80 4.78
C HIS A 33 -11.73 -3.67 4.95
N TYR A 34 -11.93 -4.96 5.18
CA TYR A 34 -10.87 -5.95 5.00
C TYR A 34 -10.32 -5.92 3.58
N ALA A 35 -9.00 -5.83 3.46
CA ALA A 35 -8.29 -5.99 2.20
C ALA A 35 -8.43 -7.44 1.69
N HIS A 36 -8.80 -7.57 0.42
CA HIS A 36 -8.99 -8.86 -0.24
C HIS A 36 -7.71 -9.37 -0.90
N ILE A 37 -7.70 -10.62 -1.38
CA ILE A 37 -6.52 -11.26 -1.99
C ILE A 37 -5.93 -10.45 -3.15
N GLY A 38 -6.78 -9.79 -3.95
CA GLY A 38 -6.34 -8.87 -5.00
C GLY A 38 -5.52 -7.68 -4.48
N ASN A 39 -5.88 -7.10 -3.32
CA ASN A 39 -5.06 -6.06 -2.69
C ASN A 39 -3.76 -6.67 -2.15
N MET A 40 -3.83 -7.83 -1.50
CA MET A 40 -2.66 -8.48 -0.88
C MET A 40 -1.57 -8.84 -1.88
N ARG A 41 -1.92 -9.17 -3.12
CA ARG A 41 -0.95 -9.39 -4.20
C ARG A 41 -0.01 -8.19 -4.38
N THR A 42 -0.53 -6.97 -4.28
CA THR A 42 0.26 -5.73 -4.42
C THR A 42 1.29 -5.60 -3.29
N TYR A 43 0.86 -5.75 -2.04
CA TYR A 43 1.77 -5.62 -0.89
C TYR A 43 2.81 -6.74 -0.81
N ILE A 44 2.48 -7.95 -1.27
CA ILE A 44 3.45 -9.03 -1.45
C ILE A 44 4.50 -8.64 -2.50
N PHE A 45 4.07 -8.08 -3.63
CA PHE A 45 5.00 -7.66 -4.69
C PHE A 45 5.96 -6.56 -4.21
N GLU A 46 5.45 -5.56 -3.48
CA GLU A 46 6.26 -4.49 -2.88
C GLU A 46 7.29 -5.03 -1.89
N ASP A 47 6.90 -5.99 -1.05
CA ASP A 47 7.81 -6.65 -0.12
C ASP A 47 8.86 -7.50 -0.83
N VAL A 48 8.49 -8.24 -1.87
CA VAL A 48 9.43 -8.98 -2.73
C VAL A 48 10.42 -8.02 -3.39
N LEU A 49 9.97 -6.87 -3.89
CA LEU A 49 10.85 -5.85 -4.46
C LEU A 49 11.82 -5.31 -3.41
N ALA A 50 11.33 -4.95 -2.22
CA ALA A 50 12.17 -4.45 -1.14
C ALA A 50 13.19 -5.49 -0.65
N LYS A 51 12.80 -6.76 -0.54
CA LYS A 51 13.69 -7.88 -0.19
C LYS A 51 14.74 -8.09 -1.28
N THR A 52 14.34 -8.12 -2.55
CA THR A 52 15.25 -8.28 -3.70
C THR A 52 16.30 -7.17 -3.76
N LEU A 53 15.89 -5.91 -3.54
CA LEU A 53 16.80 -4.78 -3.48
C LEU A 53 17.80 -4.90 -2.31
N ARG A 54 17.35 -5.34 -1.13
CA ARG A 54 18.23 -5.56 0.02
C ARG A 54 19.22 -6.69 -0.22
N GLU A 55 18.78 -7.80 -0.82
CA GLU A 55 19.66 -8.92 -1.21
C GLU A 55 20.72 -8.49 -2.23
N GLN A 56 20.42 -7.51 -3.09
CA GLN A 56 21.39 -6.91 -4.01
C GLN A 56 22.34 -5.89 -3.34
N GLY A 57 22.25 -5.70 -2.02
CA GLY A 57 23.14 -4.84 -1.24
C GLY A 57 22.72 -3.37 -1.19
N PHE A 58 21.47 -3.05 -1.53
CA PHE A 58 20.92 -1.70 -1.34
C PHE A 58 20.39 -1.48 0.08
N SER A 59 20.55 -0.24 0.57
CA SER A 59 19.85 0.23 1.76
C SER A 59 18.48 0.77 1.34
N VAL A 60 17.41 0.09 1.74
CA VAL A 60 16.06 0.32 1.22
C VAL A 60 15.14 0.96 2.27
N ARG A 61 14.62 2.15 1.94
CA ARG A 61 13.50 2.80 2.63
C ARG A 61 12.23 2.67 1.79
N HIS A 62 11.33 1.80 2.23
CA HIS A 62 9.98 1.68 1.67
C HIS A 62 9.04 2.59 2.48
N VAL A 63 8.21 3.40 1.83
CA VAL A 63 7.18 4.21 2.48
C VAL A 63 5.82 3.85 1.90
N MET A 64 4.83 3.68 2.76
CA MET A 64 3.45 3.39 2.39
C MET A 64 2.52 4.24 3.24
N ASN A 65 1.51 4.85 2.62
CA ASN A 65 0.48 5.60 3.34
C ASN A 65 -0.61 4.67 3.89
N ILE A 66 -1.46 5.19 4.77
CA ILE A 66 -2.79 4.63 5.04
C ILE A 66 -3.79 5.70 4.64
N THR A 67 -4.84 5.34 3.89
CA THR A 67 -5.93 6.27 3.56
C THR A 67 -7.03 6.06 4.59
N ASP A 68 -6.94 6.78 5.70
CA ASP A 68 -7.80 6.75 6.89
C ASP A 68 -8.86 7.87 6.91
N VAL A 69 -8.85 8.73 5.88
CA VAL A 69 -9.85 9.77 5.64
C VAL A 69 -10.44 9.57 4.23
N GLY A 70 -11.71 9.94 4.09
CA GLY A 70 -12.60 9.64 2.98
C GLY A 70 -12.00 9.44 1.58
N HIS A 71 -12.52 8.42 0.90
CA HIS A 71 -12.25 8.15 -0.51
C HIS A 71 -13.59 8.15 -1.24
N LEU A 72 -13.84 9.20 -2.03
CA LEU A 72 -15.08 9.35 -2.80
C LEU A 72 -15.21 8.18 -3.79
N GLN A 73 -16.44 7.70 -4.01
CA GLN A 73 -16.69 6.61 -4.95
C GLN A 73 -16.57 6.99 -6.44
N SER A 74 -16.17 8.22 -6.78
CA SER A 74 -15.98 8.66 -8.17
C SER A 74 -15.07 9.89 -8.26
N ASP A 75 -14.49 10.12 -9.46
CA ASP A 75 -13.86 11.41 -9.85
C ASP A 75 -14.85 12.59 -9.86
N ALA A 76 -16.14 12.32 -9.63
CA ALA A 76 -17.17 13.32 -9.38
C ALA A 76 -17.38 13.50 -7.87
N ASP A 77 -17.46 14.75 -7.43
CA ASP A 77 -17.61 15.21 -6.03
C ASP A 77 -18.90 14.76 -5.30
N PHE A 78 -19.64 13.78 -5.85
CA PHE A 78 -20.96 13.35 -5.38
C PHE A 78 -21.04 11.86 -4.98
N GLY A 79 -19.91 11.17 -4.83
CA GLY A 79 -19.88 9.78 -4.36
C GLY A 79 -19.94 9.69 -2.83
N ASP A 80 -20.71 8.74 -2.29
CA ASP A 80 -20.71 8.46 -0.85
C ASP A 80 -19.30 8.09 -0.36
N ASP A 81 -18.88 8.68 0.77
CA ASP A 81 -17.59 8.38 1.38
C ASP A 81 -17.55 6.93 1.86
N LYS A 82 -16.64 6.13 1.30
CA LYS A 82 -16.47 4.71 1.65
C LYS A 82 -16.27 4.48 3.14
N LEU A 83 -15.61 5.38 3.84
CA LEU A 83 -15.37 5.29 5.27
C LEU A 83 -16.65 5.57 6.07
N MET A 84 -17.47 6.52 5.62
CA MET A 84 -18.79 6.80 6.21
C MET A 84 -19.77 5.64 5.99
N LEU A 85 -19.74 5.02 4.81
CA LEU A 85 -20.51 3.80 4.53
C LEU A 85 -20.06 2.64 5.43
N GLY A 86 -18.74 2.49 5.64
CA GLY A 86 -18.18 1.52 6.58
C GLY A 86 -18.63 1.78 8.02
N ALA A 87 -18.56 3.04 8.47
CA ALA A 87 -19.01 3.47 9.79
C ALA A 87 -20.48 3.13 10.08
N ALA A 88 -21.37 3.44 9.12
CA ALA A 88 -22.79 3.11 9.23
C ALA A 88 -23.04 1.59 9.33
N ARG A 89 -22.33 0.80 8.52
CA ARG A 89 -22.45 -0.67 8.54
C ARG A 89 -21.97 -1.29 9.85
N GLU A 90 -20.83 -0.81 10.36
CA GLU A 90 -20.18 -1.35 11.56
C GLU A 90 -20.75 -0.78 12.87
N GLN A 91 -21.66 0.19 12.80
CA GLN A 91 -22.18 0.96 13.95
C GLN A 91 -21.06 1.62 14.77
N LYS A 92 -20.07 2.20 14.07
CA LYS A 92 -18.87 2.82 14.62
C LYS A 92 -18.67 4.21 14.05
N THR A 93 -17.78 5.00 14.66
CA THR A 93 -17.28 6.23 14.04
C THR A 93 -16.32 5.92 12.88
N PRO A 94 -16.12 6.85 11.92
CA PRO A 94 -15.15 6.67 10.83
C PRO A 94 -13.72 6.37 11.33
N TRP A 95 -13.30 7.01 12.43
CA TRP A 95 -12.00 6.78 13.06
C TRP A 95 -11.86 5.37 13.64
N GLU A 96 -12.92 4.86 14.29
CA GLU A 96 -12.92 3.49 14.82
C GLU A 96 -12.90 2.45 13.70
N VAL A 97 -13.58 2.73 12.58
CA VAL A 97 -13.52 1.89 11.37
C VAL A 97 -12.13 1.89 10.77
N ALA A 98 -11.54 3.08 10.56
CA ALA A 98 -10.21 3.24 9.99
C ALA A 98 -9.17 2.46 10.81
N ARG A 99 -9.15 2.70 12.13
CA ARG A 99 -8.23 2.01 13.04
C ARG A 99 -8.43 0.50 13.05
N PHE A 100 -9.68 0.03 13.08
CA PHE A 100 -9.98 -1.40 13.07
C PHE A 100 -9.45 -2.09 11.81
N TYR A 101 -9.68 -1.50 10.63
CA TYR A 101 -9.23 -2.09 9.38
C TYR A 101 -7.75 -1.88 9.09
N GLU A 102 -7.13 -0.81 9.60
CA GLU A 102 -5.68 -0.65 9.61
C GLU A 102 -5.01 -1.77 10.41
N GLU A 103 -5.48 -2.01 11.64
CA GLU A 103 -4.95 -3.08 12.50
C GLU A 103 -5.16 -4.46 11.86
N ALA A 104 -6.34 -4.69 11.25
CA ALA A 104 -6.62 -5.92 10.52
C ALA A 104 -5.71 -6.09 9.29
N PHE A 105 -5.48 -5.01 8.53
CA PHE A 105 -4.59 -5.01 7.38
C PHE A 105 -3.18 -5.44 7.78
N PHE A 106 -2.58 -4.79 8.78
CA PHE A 106 -1.22 -5.14 9.20
C PHE A 106 -1.12 -6.55 9.80
N ARG A 107 -2.16 -7.03 10.49
CA ARG A 107 -2.21 -8.42 10.98
C ARG A 107 -2.22 -9.41 9.83
N HIS A 108 -3.00 -9.15 8.79
CA HIS A 108 -3.04 -10.01 7.60
C HIS A 108 -1.72 -9.95 6.82
N SER A 109 -1.15 -8.76 6.61
CA SER A 109 0.17 -8.62 5.99
C SER A 109 1.25 -9.41 6.76
N ALA A 110 1.25 -9.34 8.09
CA ALA A 110 2.16 -10.11 8.92
C ALA A 110 1.97 -11.63 8.76
N SER A 111 0.73 -12.12 8.67
CA SER A 111 0.44 -13.55 8.41
C SER A 111 0.95 -14.04 7.05
N LEU A 112 1.14 -13.13 6.10
CA LEU A 112 1.73 -13.39 4.78
C LEU A 112 3.25 -13.14 4.74
N ASN A 113 3.88 -12.89 5.90
CA ASN A 113 5.30 -12.57 6.02
C ASN A 113 5.75 -11.34 5.20
N VAL A 114 4.81 -10.41 4.98
CA VAL A 114 5.08 -9.09 4.38
C VAL A 114 5.70 -8.21 5.45
N LYS A 115 6.89 -7.66 5.17
CA LYS A 115 7.54 -6.73 6.09
C LYS A 115 6.80 -5.40 6.10
N ARG A 116 6.45 -4.90 7.28
CA ARG A 116 5.85 -3.57 7.44
C ARG A 116 6.79 -2.49 6.87
N PRO A 117 6.32 -1.61 5.98
CA PRO A 117 7.08 -0.47 5.46
C PRO A 117 7.48 0.51 6.55
#